data_AF-A0A553QVU2-F1
#
_entry.id   AF-A0A553QVU2-F1
#
_cell.length_a   1.000
_cell.length_b   1.000
_cell.length_c   1.000
_cell.angle_alpha   90.00
_cell.angle_beta   90.00
_cell.angle_gamma   90.00
#
_symmetry.space_group_name_H-M   'P 1'
#
loop_
_entity.id
_entity.type
_entity.pdbx_description
1 polymer ?
#
loop_
_entity_poly.entity_id
_entity_poly.type
_entity_poly.pdbx_seq_one_letter_code
_entity_poly.pdbx_strand_id
1 'polypeptide(L)'
;MATLSEEQFEALQLLLKAPSKDAVWQISKDSFRTGAAKQQSVVDKTAEILSVSSNEAVQLLTAFHALSHHVVYYNLTSPEEILSLFPESFHSNLRSLITKILLENSAAWRNEAVSNQISLPKLVDLEWRVDMKTASDSLSRLAVPTCLLQMKLQDSSCNTGGHSEPSVTMELSKETLDTMIDGLGRIREQLTTMYCTAGAGMETLLADELQQKLHAVQVDHFPGRVFFSSNAKLHNIIQLKSAERLFLLLQRADPISLPNNPAQAAAVIKQRVMGDPETWKQTFSTWTGLQKELNSQKKRKREEEESVIVDDVLTKPFSSNTHVEMRDCEIGKESQHRSPSFRVSCRCSGVIARSYSSQVNVYINDDHCVVGFPLLKNPLACRSYMKHNGLRSTVAWAMSSLCPKQDGVVLDPMCGVGAVLLEAAQEYSNAVFLGMDTDESQLQKAAENVKASGMEGRVQLLKSSAMAIPLGNGTVDALLCDVPFGRKFCCGSDMSSALPLLLREMERVLRVGGHLVLLLSLQLSAQMRKVICTQKQEQTSESLGKNIELSNASNTLKECSETFKPILISSLQIQRTHKVSLGSTDAFIHTYIKIQTPTCNDQSA
;
A
#
# COMPACT_ATOMS: atom_id res chain seq x y z
N MET A 1 -12.57 -27.01 16.27
CA MET A 1 -12.69 -27.71 17.57
C MET A 1 -14.16 -27.92 17.87
N ALA A 2 -14.52 -28.98 18.59
CA ALA A 2 -15.88 -29.22 19.05
C ALA A 2 -16.30 -28.11 20.03
N THR A 3 -17.56 -27.68 19.94
CA THR A 3 -18.22 -26.85 20.96
C THR A 3 -18.23 -27.62 22.28
N LEU A 4 -17.99 -26.94 23.40
CA LEU A 4 -18.09 -27.56 24.73
C LEU A 4 -19.52 -28.08 24.92
N SER A 5 -19.69 -29.38 25.20
CA SER A 5 -21.01 -29.99 25.37
C SER A 5 -21.47 -29.97 26.83
N GLU A 6 -22.78 -30.04 27.07
CA GLU A 6 -23.32 -30.16 28.44
C GLU A 6 -22.76 -31.38 29.17
N GLU A 7 -22.55 -32.50 28.48
CA GLU A 7 -21.91 -33.71 29.04
C GLU A 7 -20.50 -33.47 29.58
N GLN A 8 -19.73 -32.56 28.96
CA GLN A 8 -18.40 -32.20 29.45
C GLN A 8 -18.49 -31.38 30.74
N PHE A 9 -19.50 -30.51 30.87
CA PHE A 9 -19.73 -29.78 32.11
C PHE A 9 -20.25 -30.70 33.23
N GLU A 10 -21.08 -31.69 32.93
CA GLU A 10 -21.48 -32.72 33.90
C GLU A 10 -20.26 -33.50 34.42
N ALA A 11 -19.34 -33.90 33.53
CA ALA A 11 -18.10 -34.57 33.94
C ALA A 11 -17.21 -33.68 34.82
N LEU A 12 -17.17 -32.36 34.59
CA LEU A 12 -16.43 -31.42 35.44
C LEU A 12 -16.99 -31.30 36.86
N GLN A 13 -18.26 -31.63 37.08
CA GLN A 13 -18.85 -31.65 38.43
C GLN A 13 -18.24 -32.74 39.33
N LEU A 14 -17.58 -33.75 38.76
CA LEU A 14 -16.85 -34.77 39.52
C LEU A 14 -15.72 -34.18 40.38
N LEU A 15 -15.23 -32.97 40.05
CA LEU A 15 -14.26 -32.23 40.87
C LEU A 15 -14.81 -31.81 42.23
N LEU A 16 -16.14 -31.82 42.44
CA LEU A 16 -16.74 -31.60 43.77
C LEU A 16 -16.36 -32.71 44.76
N LYS A 17 -15.99 -33.90 44.28
CA LYS A 17 -15.51 -35.02 45.11
C LYS A 17 -14.04 -34.87 45.52
N ALA A 18 -13.34 -33.83 45.05
CA ALA A 18 -11.93 -33.63 45.36
C ALA A 18 -11.71 -33.30 46.84
N PRO A 19 -10.68 -33.89 47.48
CA PRO A 19 -10.43 -33.70 48.92
C PRO A 19 -9.92 -32.29 49.27
N SER A 20 -9.38 -31.54 48.29
CA SER A 20 -8.86 -30.19 48.48
C SER A 20 -8.83 -29.38 47.18
N LYS A 21 -8.66 -28.05 47.29
CA LYS A 21 -8.43 -27.17 46.13
C LYS A 21 -7.13 -27.53 45.40
N ASP A 22 -6.12 -27.99 46.13
CA ASP A 22 -4.82 -28.39 45.55
C ASP A 22 -4.96 -29.67 44.71
N ALA A 23 -5.83 -30.59 45.12
CA ALA A 23 -6.16 -31.77 44.32
C ALA A 23 -6.83 -31.39 43.00
N VAL A 24 -7.77 -30.43 43.02
CA VAL A 24 -8.38 -29.89 41.79
C VAL A 24 -7.32 -29.24 40.90
N TRP A 25 -6.40 -28.46 41.47
CA TRP A 25 -5.31 -27.81 40.73
C TRP A 25 -4.37 -28.82 40.07
N GLN A 26 -4.00 -29.89 40.78
CA GLN A 26 -3.11 -30.92 40.26
C GLN A 26 -3.77 -31.71 39.12
N ILE A 27 -5.02 -32.15 39.29
CA ILE A 27 -5.80 -32.84 38.24
C ILE A 27 -5.95 -31.96 37.00
N SER A 28 -6.24 -30.67 37.20
CA SER A 28 -6.34 -29.69 36.12
C SER A 28 -5.04 -29.61 35.30
N LYS A 29 -3.89 -29.54 35.99
CA LYS A 29 -2.56 -29.48 35.36
C LYS A 29 -2.21 -30.76 34.59
N ASP A 30 -2.51 -31.91 35.18
CA ASP A 30 -2.23 -33.21 34.56
C ASP A 30 -3.11 -33.46 33.31
N SER A 31 -4.33 -32.93 33.30
CA SER A 31 -5.27 -33.05 32.17
C SER A 31 -4.90 -32.23 30.94
N PHE A 32 -4.11 -31.15 31.07
CA PHE A 32 -3.76 -30.27 29.94
C PHE A 32 -2.89 -30.99 28.88
N ARG A 33 -2.06 -31.94 29.32
CA ARG A 33 -1.14 -32.67 28.44
C ARG A 33 -1.90 -33.53 27.42
N THR A 34 -1.47 -33.47 26.17
CA THR A 34 -2.05 -34.27 25.09
C THR A 34 -1.93 -35.77 25.40
N GLY A 35 -3.07 -36.46 25.47
CA GLY A 35 -3.11 -37.90 25.78
C GLY A 35 -3.14 -38.25 27.26
N ALA A 36 -3.34 -37.28 28.17
CA ALA A 36 -3.50 -37.55 29.61
C ALA A 36 -4.60 -38.59 29.91
N ALA A 37 -5.75 -38.50 29.24
CA ALA A 37 -6.85 -39.46 29.36
C ALA A 37 -6.53 -40.86 28.80
N LYS A 38 -5.42 -41.03 28.06
CA LYS A 38 -4.94 -42.32 27.53
C LYS A 38 -3.83 -42.94 28.39
N GLN A 39 -3.29 -42.20 29.35
CA GLN A 39 -2.24 -42.69 30.25
C GLN A 39 -2.86 -43.33 31.49
N GLN A 40 -2.75 -44.66 31.58
CA GLN A 40 -3.33 -45.43 32.68
C GLN A 40 -2.86 -44.92 34.06
N SER A 41 -1.59 -44.53 34.18
CA SER A 41 -1.03 -43.99 35.43
C SER A 41 -1.66 -42.66 35.88
N VAL A 42 -2.17 -41.85 34.96
CA VAL A 42 -2.83 -40.56 35.28
C VAL A 42 -4.30 -40.80 35.60
N VAL A 43 -4.94 -41.70 34.85
CA VAL A 43 -6.32 -42.13 35.07
C VAL A 43 -6.47 -42.77 36.45
N ASP A 44 -5.59 -43.72 36.81
CA ASP A 44 -5.66 -44.43 38.10
C ASP A 44 -5.45 -43.49 39.29
N LYS A 45 -4.49 -42.56 39.18
CA LYS A 45 -4.26 -41.52 40.20
C LYS A 45 -5.47 -40.60 40.36
N THR A 46 -6.09 -40.19 39.25
CA THR A 46 -7.27 -39.30 39.28
C THR A 46 -8.49 -40.03 39.87
N ALA A 47 -8.67 -41.30 39.51
CA ALA A 47 -9.72 -42.17 40.04
C ALA A 47 -9.58 -42.37 41.56
N GLU A 48 -8.34 -42.60 42.05
CA GLU A 48 -8.03 -42.76 43.47
C GLU A 48 -8.28 -41.46 44.26
N ILE A 49 -7.78 -40.32 43.76
CA ILE A 49 -7.93 -39.02 44.44
C ILE A 49 -9.41 -38.61 44.59
N LEU A 50 -10.24 -38.89 43.58
CA LEU A 50 -11.66 -38.52 43.57
C LEU A 50 -12.59 -39.63 44.07
N SER A 51 -12.05 -40.83 44.35
CA SER A 51 -12.84 -42.03 44.67
C SER A 51 -13.94 -42.30 43.62
N VAL A 52 -13.58 -42.26 42.34
CA VAL A 52 -14.48 -42.48 41.19
C VAL A 52 -14.00 -43.66 40.34
N SER A 53 -14.85 -44.14 39.43
CA SER A 53 -14.45 -45.17 38.47
C SER A 53 -13.41 -44.66 37.47
N SER A 54 -12.58 -45.55 36.90
CA SER A 54 -11.62 -45.19 35.85
C SER A 54 -12.31 -44.54 34.64
N ASN A 55 -13.55 -44.91 34.34
CA ASN A 55 -14.32 -44.32 33.25
C ASN A 55 -14.71 -42.85 33.54
N GLU A 56 -15.20 -42.58 34.76
CA GLU A 56 -15.49 -41.21 35.21
C GLU A 56 -14.23 -40.34 35.24
N ALA A 57 -13.08 -40.91 35.66
CA ALA A 57 -11.80 -40.20 35.64
C ALA A 57 -11.36 -39.84 34.20
N VAL A 58 -11.54 -40.74 33.23
CA VAL A 58 -11.27 -40.48 31.81
C VAL A 58 -12.19 -39.39 31.25
N GLN A 59 -13.48 -39.44 31.58
CA GLN A 59 -14.45 -38.41 31.17
C GLN A 59 -14.07 -37.04 31.73
N LEU A 60 -13.71 -36.95 33.02
CA LEU A 60 -13.27 -35.72 33.65
C LEU A 60 -12.00 -35.16 33.00
N LEU A 61 -10.97 -35.99 32.82
CA LEU A 61 -9.71 -35.56 32.19
C LEU A 61 -9.93 -35.07 30.76
N THR A 62 -10.83 -35.71 30.01
CA THR A 62 -11.17 -35.33 28.64
C THR A 62 -11.94 -34.01 28.61
N ALA A 63 -12.89 -33.82 29.54
CA ALA A 63 -13.67 -32.59 29.64
C ALA A 63 -12.79 -31.38 30.04
N PHE A 64 -11.89 -31.56 31.03
CA PHE A 64 -10.98 -30.49 31.41
C PHE A 64 -9.95 -30.18 30.33
N HIS A 65 -9.46 -31.21 29.63
CA HIS A 65 -8.59 -31.04 28.47
C HIS A 65 -9.28 -30.19 27.38
N ALA A 66 -10.54 -30.48 27.06
CA ALA A 66 -11.31 -29.70 26.09
C ALA A 66 -11.50 -28.23 26.53
N LEU A 67 -11.86 -28.00 27.81
CA LEU A 67 -12.05 -26.65 28.35
C LEU A 67 -10.76 -25.82 28.35
N SER A 68 -9.66 -26.41 28.85
CA SER A 68 -8.37 -25.72 28.93
C SER A 68 -7.80 -25.40 27.53
N HIS A 69 -7.93 -26.31 26.56
CA HIS A 69 -7.53 -26.05 25.18
C HIS A 69 -8.42 -25.02 24.49
N HIS A 70 -9.73 -24.99 24.77
CA HIS A 70 -10.64 -23.97 24.27
C HIS A 70 -10.23 -22.57 24.75
N VAL A 71 -9.94 -22.42 26.05
CA VAL A 71 -9.49 -21.15 26.65
C VAL A 71 -8.17 -20.67 26.08
N VAL A 72 -7.19 -21.57 25.93
CA VAL A 72 -5.88 -21.24 25.34
C VAL A 72 -6.01 -20.88 23.85
N TYR A 73 -6.83 -21.61 23.08
CA TYR A 73 -7.02 -21.40 21.65
C TYR A 73 -7.70 -20.07 21.32
N TYR A 74 -8.80 -19.74 22.02
CA TYR A 74 -9.52 -18.47 21.83
C TYR A 74 -8.87 -17.30 22.56
N ASN A 75 -7.74 -17.53 23.25
CA ASN A 75 -6.99 -16.52 23.99
C ASN A 75 -7.88 -15.74 24.98
N LEU A 76 -8.68 -16.46 25.75
CA LEU A 76 -9.53 -15.83 26.77
C LEU A 76 -8.65 -15.39 27.94
N THR A 77 -8.66 -14.09 28.23
CA THR A 77 -7.73 -13.47 29.20
C THR A 77 -8.43 -12.78 30.35
N SER A 78 -9.74 -12.53 30.22
CA SER A 78 -10.54 -11.97 31.31
C SER A 78 -11.31 -13.08 32.08
N PRO A 79 -11.52 -12.91 33.39
CA PRO A 79 -12.37 -13.82 34.16
C PRO A 79 -13.81 -13.89 33.61
N GLU A 80 -14.34 -12.77 33.11
CA GLU A 80 -15.70 -12.65 32.59
C GLU A 80 -15.90 -13.51 31.34
N GLU A 81 -14.93 -13.50 30.41
CA GLU A 81 -14.94 -14.35 29.21
C GLU A 81 -14.99 -15.84 29.56
N ILE A 82 -14.15 -16.29 30.49
CA ILE A 82 -14.09 -17.71 30.87
C ILE A 82 -15.34 -18.10 31.65
N LEU A 83 -15.84 -17.23 32.54
CA LEU A 83 -17.08 -17.47 33.27
C LEU A 83 -18.25 -17.66 32.30
N SER A 84 -18.32 -16.92 31.19
CA SER A 84 -19.40 -17.03 30.20
C SER A 84 -19.50 -18.41 29.53
N LEU A 85 -18.44 -19.23 29.58
CA LEU A 85 -18.44 -20.58 29.00
C LEU A 85 -19.26 -21.60 29.78
N PHE A 86 -19.49 -21.37 31.07
CA PHE A 86 -20.16 -22.35 31.94
C PHE A 86 -21.68 -22.19 31.90
N PRO A 87 -22.44 -23.30 31.89
CA PRO A 87 -23.90 -23.28 32.05
C PRO A 87 -24.34 -22.59 33.35
N GLU A 88 -25.51 -21.95 33.35
CA GLU A 88 -26.07 -21.30 34.54
C GLU A 88 -26.35 -22.30 35.69
N SER A 89 -26.58 -23.57 35.36
CA SER A 89 -26.76 -24.67 36.31
C SER A 89 -25.47 -25.15 36.98
N PHE A 90 -24.30 -24.69 36.52
CA PHE A 90 -23.02 -25.19 37.02
C PHE A 90 -22.65 -24.59 38.38
N HIS A 91 -22.08 -25.41 39.27
CA HIS A 91 -21.80 -25.03 40.66
C HIS A 91 -20.89 -23.79 40.77
N SER A 92 -21.40 -22.73 41.41
CA SER A 92 -20.78 -21.39 41.46
C SER A 92 -19.34 -21.37 42.03
N ASN A 93 -19.07 -22.01 43.17
CA ASN A 93 -17.72 -22.01 43.76
C ASN A 93 -16.69 -22.77 42.92
N LEU A 94 -17.10 -23.89 42.31
CA LEU A 94 -16.25 -24.69 41.44
C LEU A 94 -15.97 -23.94 40.12
N ARG A 95 -16.99 -23.26 39.57
CA ARG A 95 -16.86 -22.36 38.42
C ARG A 95 -15.76 -21.33 38.64
N SER A 96 -15.83 -20.59 39.76
CA SER A 96 -14.82 -19.59 40.10
C SER A 96 -13.42 -20.19 40.32
N LEU A 97 -13.34 -21.39 40.92
CA LEU A 97 -12.07 -22.09 41.12
C LEU A 97 -11.43 -22.52 39.79
N ILE A 98 -12.20 -23.14 38.89
CA ILE A 98 -11.71 -23.57 37.57
C ILE A 98 -11.27 -22.36 36.75
N THR A 99 -12.06 -21.28 36.72
CA THR A 99 -11.67 -20.03 36.05
C THR A 99 -10.32 -19.50 36.57
N LYS A 100 -10.10 -19.52 37.88
CA LYS A 100 -8.84 -19.08 38.48
C LYS A 100 -7.67 -19.97 38.05
N ILE A 101 -7.83 -21.30 38.09
CA ILE A 101 -6.80 -22.27 37.68
C ILE A 101 -6.43 -22.10 36.21
N LEU A 102 -7.42 -21.90 35.34
CA LEU A 102 -7.24 -21.69 33.91
C LEU A 102 -6.45 -20.41 33.64
N LEU A 103 -6.80 -19.30 34.30
CA LEU A 103 -6.09 -18.02 34.14
C LEU A 103 -4.64 -18.10 34.62
N GLU A 104 -4.39 -18.69 35.80
CA GLU A 104 -3.05 -18.83 36.38
C GLU A 104 -2.09 -19.63 35.49
N ASN A 105 -2.58 -20.70 34.84
CA ASN A 105 -1.74 -21.56 34.00
C ASN A 105 -1.76 -21.19 32.51
N SER A 106 -2.66 -20.29 32.08
CA SER A 106 -2.88 -19.95 30.67
C SER A 106 -1.61 -19.53 29.91
N ALA A 107 -0.72 -18.75 30.53
CA ALA A 107 0.51 -18.29 29.90
C ALA A 107 1.52 -19.44 29.70
N ALA A 108 1.67 -20.30 30.70
CA ALA A 108 2.57 -21.46 30.62
C ALA A 108 2.06 -22.48 29.59
N TRP A 109 0.77 -22.79 29.62
CA TRP A 109 0.12 -23.70 28.69
C TRP A 109 0.11 -23.20 27.26
N ARG A 110 0.03 -21.88 27.04
CA ARG A 110 0.16 -21.28 25.71
C ARG A 110 1.57 -21.42 25.17
N ASN A 111 2.58 -21.17 25.99
CA ASN A 111 3.98 -21.36 25.60
C ASN A 111 4.27 -22.85 25.30
N GLU A 112 3.72 -23.76 26.11
CA GLU A 112 3.80 -25.21 25.89
C GLU A 112 3.08 -25.61 24.59
N ALA A 113 1.88 -25.08 24.35
CA ALA A 113 1.12 -25.33 23.13
C ALA A 113 1.85 -24.82 21.89
N VAL A 114 2.44 -23.63 21.93
CA VAL A 114 3.28 -23.07 20.84
C VAL A 114 4.54 -23.91 20.63
N SER A 115 5.20 -24.35 21.71
CA SER A 115 6.38 -25.21 21.62
C SER A 115 6.08 -26.60 21.06
N ASN A 116 4.86 -27.11 21.32
CA ASN A 116 4.39 -28.42 20.87
C ASN A 116 3.49 -28.33 19.62
N GLN A 117 3.41 -27.16 18.97
CA GLN A 117 2.75 -27.05 17.67
C GLN A 117 3.46 -28.00 16.71
N ILE A 118 2.67 -28.75 15.92
CA ILE A 118 3.17 -29.59 14.85
C ILE A 118 3.85 -28.67 13.84
N SER A 119 5.16 -28.48 14.00
CA SER A 119 6.00 -27.85 12.98
C SER A 119 6.32 -28.89 11.92
N LEU A 120 6.64 -28.42 10.72
CA LEU A 120 7.29 -29.25 9.69
C LEU A 120 8.52 -29.95 10.32
N PRO A 121 8.89 -31.16 9.85
CA PRO A 121 10.11 -31.84 10.29
C PRO A 121 11.29 -30.88 10.24
N LYS A 122 12.05 -30.79 11.33
CA LYS A 122 13.18 -29.86 11.39
C LYS A 122 14.33 -30.43 10.57
N LEU A 123 14.81 -29.68 9.59
CA LEU A 123 16.01 -30.03 8.84
C LEU A 123 17.22 -29.93 9.78
N VAL A 124 17.85 -31.06 10.07
CA VAL A 124 19.03 -31.17 10.95
C VAL A 124 20.31 -30.95 10.15
N ASP A 125 20.36 -31.54 8.97
CA ASP A 125 21.56 -31.56 8.13
C ASP A 125 21.15 -31.59 6.66
N LEU A 126 21.94 -30.92 5.82
CA LEU A 126 21.71 -30.85 4.37
C LEU A 126 23.04 -30.98 3.67
N GLU A 127 23.21 -32.10 2.96
CA GLU A 127 24.36 -32.38 2.13
C GLU A 127 23.92 -32.42 0.67
N TRP A 128 24.70 -31.82 -0.23
CA TRP A 128 24.42 -31.88 -1.66
C TRP A 128 25.69 -32.18 -2.44
N ARG A 129 25.54 -32.92 -3.55
CA ARG A 129 26.62 -33.21 -4.49
C ARG A 129 26.12 -33.21 -5.92
N VAL A 130 27.01 -32.95 -6.87
CA VAL A 130 26.69 -33.01 -8.30
C VAL A 130 27.40 -34.21 -8.90
N ASP A 131 26.62 -35.20 -9.30
CA ASP A 131 27.11 -36.41 -9.94
C ASP A 131 26.94 -36.31 -11.46
N MET A 132 27.97 -36.74 -12.20
CA MET A 132 27.90 -36.87 -13.65
C MET A 132 27.43 -38.29 -13.98
N LYS A 133 26.17 -38.43 -14.42
CA LYS A 133 25.70 -39.74 -14.89
C LYS A 133 26.28 -40.01 -16.28
N THR A 134 27.19 -40.98 -16.37
CA THR A 134 27.57 -41.58 -17.66
C THR A 134 26.54 -42.64 -18.02
N ALA A 135 25.73 -42.38 -19.05
CA ALA A 135 24.85 -43.40 -19.62
C ALA A 135 25.70 -44.58 -20.13
N SER A 136 25.33 -45.81 -19.76
CA SER A 136 26.11 -47.02 -20.08
C SER A 136 25.89 -47.51 -21.51
N ASP A 137 24.80 -47.12 -22.18
CA ASP A 137 24.47 -47.66 -23.51
C ASP A 137 24.36 -46.57 -24.58
N SER A 138 25.13 -46.79 -25.66
CA SER A 138 25.04 -46.16 -26.99
C SER A 138 25.47 -44.69 -27.17
N LEU A 139 26.77 -44.52 -27.49
CA LEU A 139 27.42 -43.54 -28.40
C LEU A 139 27.02 -42.04 -28.47
N SER A 140 26.17 -41.53 -27.58
CA SER A 140 25.96 -40.08 -27.39
C SER A 140 26.18 -39.73 -25.92
N ARG A 141 27.46 -39.60 -25.54
CA ARG A 141 27.87 -39.23 -24.17
C ARG A 141 27.57 -37.75 -23.92
N LEU A 142 26.33 -37.42 -23.58
CA LEU A 142 26.05 -36.21 -22.81
C LEU A 142 26.10 -36.62 -21.33
N ALA A 143 27.19 -36.26 -20.65
CA ALA A 143 27.24 -36.35 -19.20
C ALA A 143 26.25 -35.31 -18.65
N VAL A 144 25.09 -35.77 -18.17
CA VAL A 144 24.09 -34.88 -17.58
C VAL A 144 24.43 -34.69 -16.11
N PRO A 145 24.87 -33.48 -15.68
CA PRO A 145 25.12 -33.21 -14.28
C PRO A 145 23.77 -33.25 -13.53
N THR A 146 23.70 -34.06 -12.49
CA THR A 146 22.51 -34.20 -11.66
C THR A 146 22.85 -33.92 -10.21
N CYS A 147 22.04 -33.09 -9.54
CA CYS A 147 22.26 -32.74 -8.14
C CYS A 147 21.57 -33.77 -7.24
N LEU A 148 22.31 -34.42 -6.35
CA LEU A 148 21.76 -35.25 -5.29
C LEU A 148 21.76 -34.42 -4.00
N LEU A 149 20.57 -34.24 -3.43
CA LEU A 149 20.33 -33.51 -2.19
C LEU A 149 19.90 -34.50 -1.11
N GLN A 150 20.69 -34.63 -0.05
CA GLN A 150 20.38 -35.45 1.11
C GLN A 150 20.04 -34.57 2.30
N MET A 151 18.83 -34.73 2.83
CA MET A 151 18.29 -33.96 3.94
C MET A 151 18.07 -34.90 5.13
N LYS A 152 18.69 -34.64 6.27
CA LYS A 152 18.35 -35.32 7.52
C LYS A 152 17.27 -34.54 8.23
N LEU A 153 16.15 -35.20 8.49
CA LEU A 153 14.98 -34.61 9.12
C LEU A 153 14.88 -35.11 10.56
N GLN A 154 14.44 -34.25 11.46
CA GLN A 154 14.03 -34.59 12.81
C GLN A 154 12.52 -34.48 12.90
N ASP A 155 11.84 -35.60 13.10
CA ASP A 155 10.41 -35.63 13.36
C ASP A 155 10.14 -35.14 14.79
N SER A 156 9.20 -34.21 14.91
CA SER A 156 8.79 -33.61 16.19
C SER A 156 7.93 -34.54 17.04
N SER A 157 7.63 -35.77 16.57
CA SER A 157 6.78 -36.72 17.28
C SER A 157 7.60 -37.85 17.92
N CYS A 158 7.31 -38.07 19.21
CA CYS A 158 7.63 -39.21 20.07
C CYS A 158 9.04 -39.29 20.71
N ASN A 159 9.11 -38.86 21.97
CA ASN A 159 10.07 -39.31 22.98
C ASN A 159 9.83 -40.80 23.34
N THR A 160 9.87 -41.69 22.37
CA THR A 160 9.92 -43.13 22.59
C THR A 160 11.19 -43.66 21.94
N GLY A 161 12.07 -44.24 22.77
CA GLY A 161 13.45 -44.57 22.40
C GLY A 161 13.59 -45.30 21.07
N GLY A 162 14.39 -44.70 20.19
CA GLY A 162 14.78 -45.22 18.88
C GLY A 162 15.38 -44.10 18.05
N HIS A 163 16.69 -43.88 18.15
CA HIS A 163 17.41 -42.93 17.28
C HIS A 163 17.44 -43.47 15.85
N SER A 164 16.49 -43.03 15.03
CA SER A 164 16.61 -43.12 13.58
C SER A 164 16.23 -41.76 13.02
N GLU A 165 17.23 -40.97 12.64
CA GLU A 165 17.04 -39.71 11.91
C GLU A 165 16.60 -40.05 10.48
N PRO A 166 15.36 -39.78 10.05
CA PRO A 166 14.96 -40.02 8.68
C PRO A 166 15.78 -39.15 7.72
N SER A 167 16.58 -39.78 6.85
CA SER A 167 17.27 -39.09 5.76
C SER A 167 16.50 -39.25 4.46
N VAL A 168 16.15 -38.12 3.83
CA VAL A 168 15.50 -38.07 2.52
C VAL A 168 16.55 -37.66 1.48
N THR A 169 16.75 -38.50 0.46
CA THR A 169 17.63 -38.17 -0.68
C THR A 169 16.77 -37.88 -1.89
N MET A 170 16.93 -36.69 -2.47
CA MET A 170 16.25 -36.23 -3.67
C MET A 170 17.25 -36.06 -4.81
N GLU A 171 16.89 -36.57 -5.98
CA GLU A 171 17.62 -36.33 -7.21
C GLU A 171 16.96 -35.18 -7.99
N LEU A 172 17.72 -34.12 -8.23
CA LEU A 172 17.27 -32.90 -8.89
C LEU A 172 18.01 -32.73 -10.22
N SER A 173 17.25 -32.77 -11.31
CA SER A 173 17.77 -32.34 -12.62
C SER A 173 18.06 -30.83 -12.62
N LYS A 174 18.87 -30.36 -13.57
CA LYS A 174 19.12 -28.92 -13.75
C LYS A 174 17.82 -28.12 -13.87
N GLU A 175 16.88 -28.59 -14.69
CA GLU A 175 15.57 -27.93 -14.90
C GLU A 175 14.73 -27.90 -13.62
N THR A 176 14.74 -28.98 -12.84
CA THR A 176 14.03 -29.05 -11.56
C THR A 176 14.64 -28.09 -10.54
N LEU A 177 15.98 -28.04 -10.46
CA LEU A 177 16.69 -27.14 -9.57
C LEU A 177 16.45 -25.67 -9.95
N ASP A 178 16.52 -25.33 -11.24
CA ASP A 178 16.20 -23.99 -11.73
C ASP A 178 14.75 -23.60 -11.39
N THR A 179 13.80 -24.53 -11.53
CA THR A 179 12.39 -24.31 -11.17
C THR A 179 12.19 -24.15 -9.66
N MET A 180 12.91 -24.92 -8.83
CA MET A 180 12.86 -24.80 -7.37
C MET A 180 13.50 -23.50 -6.90
N ILE A 181 14.64 -23.10 -7.47
CA ILE A 181 15.28 -21.81 -7.16
C ILE A 181 14.40 -20.65 -7.60
N ASP A 182 13.73 -20.75 -8.76
CA ASP A 182 12.73 -19.77 -9.20
C ASP A 182 11.54 -19.73 -8.22
N GLY A 183 11.03 -20.89 -7.81
CA GLY A 183 9.95 -21.00 -6.81
C GLY A 183 10.31 -20.39 -5.46
N LEU A 184 11.50 -20.69 -4.93
CA LEU A 184 12.02 -20.12 -3.68
C LEU A 184 12.36 -18.64 -3.82
N GLY A 185 12.85 -18.21 -5.00
CA GLY A 185 13.06 -16.82 -5.36
C GLY A 185 11.76 -16.03 -5.31
N ARG A 186 10.68 -16.58 -5.87
CA ARG A 186 9.34 -16.02 -5.79
C ARG A 186 8.83 -15.98 -4.34
N ILE A 187 9.00 -17.04 -3.54
CA ILE A 187 8.61 -17.02 -2.11
C ILE A 187 9.38 -15.93 -1.34
N ARG A 188 10.69 -15.76 -1.60
CA ARG A 188 11.48 -14.67 -1.02
C ARG A 188 10.96 -13.30 -1.47
N GLU A 189 10.59 -13.13 -2.74
CA GLU A 189 9.98 -11.91 -3.26
C GLU A 189 8.61 -11.63 -2.62
N GLN A 190 7.81 -12.66 -2.34
CA GLN A 190 6.53 -12.53 -1.62
C GLN A 190 6.70 -12.05 -0.17
N LEU A 191 7.85 -12.35 0.44
CA LEU A 191 8.23 -11.90 1.78
C LEU A 191 8.99 -10.57 1.77
N THR A 192 9.22 -9.99 0.59
CA THR A 192 10.01 -8.77 0.43
C THR A 192 9.12 -7.54 0.55
N THR A 193 9.31 -6.76 1.62
CA THR A 193 8.64 -5.48 1.77
C THR A 193 9.26 -4.41 0.86
N MET A 194 8.42 -3.68 0.16
CA MET A 194 8.79 -2.56 -0.68
C MET A 194 8.19 -1.28 -0.13
N TYR A 195 8.71 -0.14 -0.57
CA TYR A 195 8.03 1.12 -0.33
C TYR A 195 8.16 2.07 -1.50
N CYS A 196 7.17 2.95 -1.62
CA CYS A 196 7.12 4.02 -2.59
C CYS A 196 7.15 5.37 -1.88
N THR A 197 7.78 6.37 -2.49
CA THR A 197 7.55 7.76 -2.11
C THR A 197 6.37 8.32 -2.88
N ALA A 198 5.58 9.18 -2.26
CA ALA A 198 4.44 9.87 -2.85
C ALA A 198 4.50 11.36 -2.53
N GLY A 199 3.89 12.19 -3.39
CA GLY A 199 3.66 13.59 -3.06
C GLY A 199 2.62 13.71 -1.95
N ALA A 200 2.65 14.80 -1.18
CA ALA A 200 1.65 14.99 -0.11
C ALA A 200 0.23 15.02 -0.68
N GLY A 201 -0.65 14.21 -0.11
CA GLY A 201 -2.01 13.97 -0.58
C GLY A 201 -2.14 12.86 -1.62
N MET A 202 -1.05 12.24 -2.07
CA MET A 202 -1.09 11.12 -3.03
C MET A 202 -1.02 9.74 -2.37
N GLU A 203 -0.77 9.69 -1.06
CA GLU A 203 -0.53 8.46 -0.31
C GLU A 203 -1.73 7.52 -0.34
N THR A 204 -2.94 8.05 -0.17
CA THR A 204 -4.17 7.24 -0.20
C THR A 204 -4.47 6.71 -1.60
N LEU A 205 -4.32 7.53 -2.63
CA LEU A 205 -4.48 7.08 -4.03
C LEU A 205 -3.46 6.02 -4.41
N LEU A 206 -2.24 6.12 -3.88
CA LEU A 206 -1.22 5.10 -4.06
C LEU A 206 -1.55 3.82 -3.31
N ALA A 207 -2.05 3.90 -2.07
CA ALA A 207 -2.52 2.73 -1.34
C ALA A 207 -3.66 2.03 -2.11
N ASP A 208 -4.62 2.78 -2.63
CA ASP A 208 -5.71 2.25 -3.46
C ASP A 208 -5.18 1.61 -4.75
N GLU A 209 -4.23 2.25 -5.45
CA GLU A 209 -3.61 1.69 -6.65
C GLU A 209 -2.86 0.37 -6.36
N LEU A 210 -2.13 0.30 -5.25
CA LEU A 210 -1.41 -0.90 -4.82
C LEU A 210 -2.38 -2.06 -4.53
N GLN A 211 -3.48 -1.79 -3.84
CA GLN A 211 -4.48 -2.80 -3.51
C GLN A 211 -5.23 -3.28 -4.75
N GLN A 212 -5.64 -2.36 -5.63
CA GLN A 212 -6.44 -2.68 -6.81
C GLN A 212 -5.63 -3.33 -7.92
N LYS A 213 -4.43 -2.82 -8.23
CA LYS A 213 -3.62 -3.29 -9.36
C LYS A 213 -2.67 -4.43 -9.00
N LEU A 214 -2.16 -4.46 -7.76
CA LEU A 214 -1.12 -5.40 -7.35
C LEU A 214 -1.59 -6.40 -6.27
N HIS A 215 -2.85 -6.32 -5.82
CA HIS A 215 -3.37 -7.10 -4.70
C HIS A 215 -2.43 -7.07 -3.49
N ALA A 216 -1.86 -5.89 -3.23
CA ALA A 216 -0.85 -5.72 -2.20
C ALA A 216 -1.45 -5.97 -0.81
N VAL A 217 -0.65 -6.59 0.05
CA VAL A 217 -0.97 -6.87 1.46
C VAL A 217 -0.11 -6.00 2.37
N GLN A 218 -0.55 -5.82 3.62
CA GLN A 218 0.16 -5.03 4.64
C GLN A 218 0.46 -3.59 4.16
N VAL A 219 -0.51 -2.97 3.50
CA VAL A 219 -0.37 -1.60 3.02
C VAL A 219 -0.47 -0.64 4.20
N ASP A 220 0.64 0.03 4.50
CA ASP A 220 0.77 1.03 5.56
C ASP A 220 1.41 2.30 4.99
N HIS A 221 1.08 3.47 5.53
CA HIS A 221 1.62 4.73 5.03
C HIS A 221 1.74 5.78 6.12
N PHE A 222 2.72 6.67 5.91
CA PHE A 222 2.85 7.92 6.63
C PHE A 222 3.16 9.02 5.61
N PRO A 223 3.12 10.32 5.98
CA PRO A 223 3.27 11.41 5.02
C PRO A 223 4.46 11.23 4.07
N GLY A 224 4.16 11.17 2.79
CA GLY A 224 5.10 11.01 1.68
C GLY A 224 5.62 9.60 1.40
N ARG A 225 5.18 8.55 2.14
CA ARG A 225 5.68 7.17 1.96
C ARG A 225 4.59 6.12 2.18
N VAL A 226 4.56 5.13 1.29
CA VAL A 226 3.63 3.98 1.34
C VAL A 226 4.43 2.69 1.27
N PHE A 227 4.24 1.80 2.24
CA PHE A 227 4.87 0.50 2.38
C PHE A 227 3.89 -0.58 1.99
N PHE A 228 4.39 -1.64 1.36
CA PHE A 228 3.55 -2.75 0.93
C PHE A 228 4.38 -4.00 0.69
N SER A 229 3.70 -5.14 0.74
CA SER A 229 4.19 -6.42 0.23
C SER A 229 3.25 -6.86 -0.89
N SER A 230 3.78 -7.43 -1.96
CA SER A 230 2.94 -7.89 -3.09
C SER A 230 3.58 -9.09 -3.79
N ASN A 231 2.73 -10.00 -4.25
CA ASN A 231 3.13 -11.15 -5.06
C ASN A 231 3.15 -10.80 -6.57
N ALA A 232 2.88 -9.55 -6.93
CA ALA A 232 2.90 -9.10 -8.31
C ALA A 232 4.32 -9.13 -8.87
N LYS A 233 4.46 -9.56 -10.13
CA LYS A 233 5.74 -9.52 -10.85
C LYS A 233 6.26 -8.09 -10.94
N LEU A 234 7.57 -7.91 -10.90
CA LEU A 234 8.23 -6.60 -10.90
C LEU A 234 7.78 -5.70 -12.06
N HIS A 235 7.54 -6.26 -13.24
CA HIS A 235 7.05 -5.52 -14.42
C HIS A 235 5.70 -4.82 -14.19
N ASN A 236 4.84 -5.33 -13.31
CA ASN A 236 3.57 -4.70 -12.93
C ASN A 236 3.81 -3.62 -11.87
N ILE A 237 4.71 -3.87 -10.93
CA ILE A 237 5.04 -2.90 -9.86
C ILE A 237 5.64 -1.62 -10.45
N ILE A 238 6.49 -1.73 -11.47
CA ILE A 238 7.08 -0.54 -12.13
C ILE A 238 6.07 0.24 -13.00
N GLN A 239 4.84 -0.25 -13.17
CA GLN A 239 3.78 0.46 -13.90
C GLN A 239 2.93 1.34 -13.00
N LEU A 240 3.17 1.38 -11.69
CA LEU A 240 2.48 2.26 -10.75
C LEU A 240 2.53 3.71 -11.21
N LYS A 241 1.36 4.35 -11.20
CA LYS A 241 1.17 5.67 -11.78
C LYS A 241 1.14 6.79 -10.73
N SER A 242 0.71 6.48 -9.51
CA SER A 242 0.65 7.42 -8.38
C SER A 242 1.98 7.54 -7.61
N ALA A 243 2.86 6.53 -7.71
CA ALA A 243 4.15 6.50 -7.02
C ALA A 243 5.20 7.42 -7.67
N GLU A 244 6.01 8.09 -6.84
CA GLU A 244 7.16 8.86 -7.33
C GLU A 244 8.39 8.00 -7.55
N ARG A 245 8.80 7.21 -6.55
CA ARG A 245 9.99 6.36 -6.60
C ARG A 245 9.71 5.07 -5.84
N LEU A 246 10.29 3.98 -6.32
CA LEU A 246 10.15 2.64 -5.76
C LEU A 246 11.46 2.18 -5.12
N PHE A 247 11.35 1.61 -3.93
CA PHE A 247 12.47 1.14 -3.13
C PHE A 247 12.20 -0.26 -2.58
N LEU A 248 13.28 -1.03 -2.46
CA LEU A 248 13.34 -2.23 -1.64
C LEU A 248 13.60 -1.80 -0.19
N LEU A 249 12.74 -2.20 0.74
CA LEU A 249 12.93 -1.90 2.15
C LEU A 249 14.09 -2.75 2.70
N LEU A 250 15.06 -2.09 3.33
CA LEU A 250 16.13 -2.76 4.06
C LEU A 250 15.77 -2.81 5.55
N GLN A 251 15.36 -1.68 6.10
CA GLN A 251 15.06 -1.55 7.52
C GLN A 251 14.02 -0.45 7.72
N ARG A 252 13.04 -0.75 8.55
CA ARG A 252 12.13 0.24 9.15
C ARG A 252 12.27 0.10 10.66
N ALA A 253 12.45 1.21 11.36
CA ALA A 253 12.62 1.19 12.79
C ALA A 253 12.11 2.46 13.46
N ASP A 254 11.89 2.35 14.77
CA ASP A 254 11.42 3.42 15.65
C ASP A 254 12.37 4.64 15.69
N PRO A 255 11.86 5.79 16.15
CA PRO A 255 12.62 7.03 16.31
C PRO A 255 14.00 6.84 16.92
N ILE A 256 14.96 7.61 16.43
CA ILE A 256 16.31 7.64 17.00
C ILE A 256 16.41 8.85 17.93
N SER A 257 16.59 8.62 19.22
CA SER A 257 16.98 9.70 20.13
C SER A 257 18.44 10.11 19.84
N LEU A 258 18.62 11.29 19.26
CA LEU A 258 19.95 11.80 18.92
C LEU A 258 20.56 12.58 20.09
N PRO A 259 21.83 12.31 20.44
CA PRO A 259 22.59 13.15 21.39
C PRO A 259 22.77 14.57 20.84
N ASN A 260 22.86 15.56 21.72
CA ASN A 260 23.16 16.95 21.34
C ASN A 260 24.53 17.13 20.68
N ASN A 261 25.45 16.17 20.87
CA ASN A 261 26.78 16.19 20.25
C ASN A 261 26.72 15.61 18.82
N PRO A 262 27.10 16.38 17.77
CA PRO A 262 27.02 15.93 16.37
C PRO A 262 27.84 14.67 16.05
N ALA A 263 29.02 14.47 16.66
CA ALA A 263 29.86 13.30 16.42
C ALA A 263 29.24 12.04 17.03
N GLN A 264 28.66 12.17 18.21
CA GLN A 264 27.91 11.08 18.86
C GLN A 264 26.62 10.78 18.10
N ALA A 265 25.90 11.80 17.65
CA ALA A 265 24.72 11.64 16.79
C ALA A 265 25.05 10.92 15.49
N ALA A 266 26.14 11.28 14.82
CA ALA A 266 26.62 10.59 13.62
C ALA A 266 26.97 9.13 13.91
N ALA A 267 27.58 8.82 15.06
CA ALA A 267 27.89 7.45 15.46
C ALA A 267 26.62 6.62 15.71
N VAL A 268 25.63 7.18 16.40
CA VAL A 268 24.33 6.53 16.65
C VAL A 268 23.58 6.28 15.34
N ILE A 269 23.52 7.26 14.43
CA ILE A 269 22.92 7.10 13.10
C ILE A 269 23.66 6.01 12.32
N LYS A 270 25.00 6.02 12.33
CA LYS A 270 25.81 5.03 11.63
C LYS A 270 25.53 3.62 12.17
N GLN A 271 25.48 3.44 13.48
CA GLN A 271 25.16 2.15 14.10
C GLN A 271 23.75 1.69 13.73
N ARG A 272 22.76 2.60 13.76
CA ARG A 272 21.37 2.29 13.44
C ARG A 272 21.15 1.91 11.98
N VAL A 273 21.83 2.59 11.05
CA VAL A 273 21.74 2.35 9.60
C VAL A 273 22.53 1.11 9.19
N MET A 274 23.72 0.90 9.74
CA MET A 274 24.51 -0.31 9.42
C MET A 274 23.86 -1.57 9.98
N GLY A 275 23.15 -1.48 11.11
CA GLY A 275 22.33 -2.57 11.64
C GLY A 275 23.07 -3.92 11.69
N ASP A 276 22.35 -5.00 11.41
CA ASP A 276 22.91 -6.33 11.25
C ASP A 276 23.53 -6.53 9.84
N PRO A 277 24.81 -6.90 9.74
CA PRO A 277 25.45 -7.18 8.46
C PRO A 277 24.78 -8.26 7.62
N GLU A 278 24.12 -9.25 8.23
CA GLU A 278 23.49 -10.35 7.49
C GLU A 278 22.22 -9.89 6.76
N THR A 279 21.41 -9.06 7.44
CA THR A 279 20.25 -8.37 6.84
C THR A 279 20.65 -7.55 5.60
N TRP A 280 21.81 -6.86 5.65
CA TRP A 280 22.36 -6.15 4.50
C TRP A 280 22.73 -7.08 3.36
N LYS A 281 23.44 -8.19 3.62
CA LYS A 281 23.82 -9.16 2.60
C LYS A 281 22.59 -9.78 1.91
N GLN A 282 21.58 -10.16 2.69
CA GLN A 282 20.35 -10.77 2.18
C GLN A 282 19.56 -9.79 1.31
N THR A 283 19.36 -8.56 1.79
CA THR A 283 18.62 -7.52 1.05
C THR A 283 19.37 -7.12 -0.21
N PHE A 284 20.69 -7.00 -0.14
CA PHE A 284 21.52 -6.71 -1.30
C PHE A 284 21.48 -7.83 -2.35
N SER A 285 21.50 -9.09 -1.91
CA SER A 285 21.34 -10.25 -2.81
C SER A 285 19.97 -10.24 -3.50
N THR A 286 18.91 -9.85 -2.78
CA THR A 286 17.57 -9.69 -3.35
C THR A 286 17.53 -8.53 -4.36
N TRP A 287 18.08 -7.37 -3.99
CA TRP A 287 18.17 -6.20 -4.87
C TRP A 287 18.93 -6.51 -6.16
N THR A 288 20.08 -7.20 -6.08
CA THR A 288 20.87 -7.57 -7.26
C THR A 288 20.12 -8.55 -8.18
N GLY A 289 19.32 -9.46 -7.62
CA GLY A 289 18.39 -10.30 -8.39
C GLY A 289 17.37 -9.48 -9.19
N LEU A 290 16.67 -8.56 -8.51
CA LEU A 290 15.68 -7.68 -9.15
C LEU A 290 16.30 -6.78 -10.23
N GLN A 291 17.52 -6.30 -10.02
CA GLN A 291 18.24 -5.53 -11.05
C GLN A 291 18.56 -6.37 -12.31
N LYS A 292 18.94 -7.63 -12.14
CA LYS A 292 19.18 -8.54 -13.28
C LYS A 292 17.90 -8.78 -14.07
N GLU A 293 16.77 -8.93 -13.40
CA GLU A 293 15.47 -9.07 -14.06
C GLU A 293 15.11 -7.81 -14.86
N LEU A 294 15.23 -6.62 -14.26
CA LEU A 294 14.97 -5.34 -14.92
C LEU A 294 15.85 -5.14 -16.17
N ASN A 295 17.11 -5.55 -16.12
CA ASN A 295 18.03 -5.43 -17.25
C ASN A 295 17.73 -6.46 -18.34
N SER A 296 17.32 -7.68 -17.97
CA SER A 296 16.93 -8.73 -18.92
C SER A 296 15.68 -8.34 -19.70
N GLN A 297 14.71 -7.69 -19.04
CA GLN A 297 13.50 -7.17 -19.68
C GLN A 297 13.80 -6.04 -20.66
N LYS A 298 14.73 -5.13 -20.32
CA LYS A 298 15.17 -4.08 -21.25
C LYS A 298 15.84 -4.65 -22.50
N LYS A 299 16.59 -5.74 -22.35
CA LYS A 299 17.23 -6.42 -23.48
C LYS A 299 16.20 -7.05 -24.41
N ARG A 300 15.20 -7.75 -23.86
CA ARG A 300 14.07 -8.30 -24.64
C ARG A 300 13.28 -7.23 -25.38
N LYS A 301 12.95 -6.10 -24.73
CA LYS A 301 12.28 -4.97 -25.40
C LYS A 301 13.12 -4.35 -26.51
N ARG A 302 14.44 -4.23 -26.31
CA ARG A 302 15.35 -3.76 -27.37
C ARG A 302 15.43 -4.76 -28.51
N GLU A 303 15.47 -6.06 -28.26
CA GLU A 303 15.50 -7.09 -29.32
C GLU A 303 14.17 -7.11 -30.11
N GLU A 304 13.03 -6.86 -29.46
CA GLU A 304 11.73 -6.68 -30.13
C GLU A 304 11.65 -5.36 -30.93
N GLU A 305 12.14 -4.24 -30.37
CA GLU A 305 12.18 -2.94 -31.05
C GLU A 305 13.24 -2.86 -32.17
N GLU A 306 14.40 -3.52 -32.01
CA GLU A 306 15.46 -3.62 -33.03
C GLU A 306 15.08 -4.58 -34.16
N SER A 307 14.20 -5.55 -33.93
CA SER A 307 13.65 -6.39 -35.01
C SER A 307 12.73 -5.61 -35.98
N VAL A 308 12.28 -4.42 -35.58
CA VAL A 308 11.42 -3.52 -36.37
C VAL A 308 12.24 -2.40 -37.05
N ILE A 309 13.50 -2.20 -36.67
CA ILE A 309 14.34 -1.09 -37.16
C ILE A 309 15.66 -1.67 -37.68
N VAL A 310 15.64 -2.19 -38.91
CA VAL A 310 16.86 -2.36 -39.71
C VAL A 310 16.85 -1.28 -40.78
N ASP A 311 17.57 -0.20 -40.49
CA ASP A 311 18.23 0.76 -41.40
C ASP A 311 18.23 2.15 -40.74
N ASP A 312 19.29 2.47 -39.99
CA ASP A 312 20.26 3.49 -40.41
C ASP A 312 21.38 3.65 -39.36
N VAL A 313 22.53 4.12 -39.83
CA VAL A 313 23.87 3.73 -39.38
C VAL A 313 24.67 4.92 -38.82
N LEU A 314 25.48 4.68 -37.77
CA LEU A 314 26.69 5.43 -37.31
C LEU A 314 26.48 6.87 -36.77
N THR A 315 27.19 7.44 -35.78
CA THR A 315 28.49 7.15 -35.15
C THR A 315 28.67 8.00 -33.85
N LYS A 316 29.24 7.35 -32.81
CA LYS A 316 30.33 7.79 -31.90
C LYS A 316 30.15 8.82 -30.74
N PRO A 317 31.01 8.72 -29.69
CA PRO A 317 30.72 9.05 -28.28
C PRO A 317 31.51 10.27 -27.76
N PHE A 318 31.14 10.90 -26.64
CA PHE A 318 32.13 11.70 -25.88
C PHE A 318 31.85 11.88 -24.37
N SER A 319 32.96 11.67 -23.63
CA SER A 319 33.45 12.16 -22.33
C SER A 319 32.54 12.41 -21.12
N SER A 320 32.97 11.76 -20.03
CA SER A 320 32.75 12.06 -18.62
C SER A 320 33.29 13.42 -18.18
N ASN A 321 32.50 14.14 -17.37
CA ASN A 321 33.01 15.08 -16.36
C ASN A 321 32.10 15.00 -15.12
N THR A 322 32.70 14.73 -13.96
CA THR A 322 32.00 14.60 -12.68
C THR A 322 32.31 15.83 -11.85
N HIS A 323 31.33 16.73 -11.68
CA HIS A 323 31.39 17.85 -10.76
C HIS A 323 30.69 17.48 -9.45
N VAL A 324 31.33 17.80 -8.32
CA VAL A 324 30.73 17.76 -6.98
C VAL A 324 30.20 19.16 -6.70
N GLU A 325 28.88 19.32 -6.56
CA GLU A 325 28.28 20.54 -6.01
C GLU A 325 27.71 20.22 -4.62
N MET A 326 28.25 20.89 -3.60
CA MET A 326 27.54 21.17 -2.36
C MET A 326 26.71 22.43 -2.61
N ARG A 327 25.39 22.35 -2.46
CA ARG A 327 24.55 23.55 -2.39
C ARG A 327 24.06 23.70 -0.97
N ASP A 328 24.55 24.75 -0.32
CA ASP A 328 23.91 25.34 0.84
C ASP A 328 22.57 25.93 0.38
N CYS A 329 21.48 25.56 1.04
CA CYS A 329 20.18 26.16 0.81
C CYS A 329 19.94 27.17 1.93
N GLU A 330 20.05 28.45 1.58
CA GLU A 330 19.72 29.57 2.45
C GLU A 330 18.28 29.47 2.94
N ILE A 331 18.11 29.63 4.25
CA ILE A 331 16.85 29.56 4.98
C ILE A 331 16.03 30.81 4.66
N GLY A 332 15.04 30.66 3.80
CA GLY A 332 13.90 31.59 3.73
C GLY A 332 13.07 31.45 4.99
N LYS A 333 13.02 32.49 5.82
CA LYS A 333 12.17 32.58 7.00
C LYS A 333 10.70 32.54 6.57
N GLU A 334 9.97 31.49 6.93
CA GLU A 334 8.57 31.59 7.30
C GLU A 334 8.16 30.40 8.17
N SER A 335 7.63 30.75 9.34
CA SER A 335 7.29 29.90 10.47
C SER A 335 5.98 29.14 10.25
N GLN A 336 6.05 27.81 10.29
CA GLN A 336 5.01 26.91 10.82
C GLN A 336 5.68 25.58 11.14
N HIS A 337 5.50 25.06 12.36
CA HIS A 337 6.06 23.81 12.88
C HIS A 337 6.06 22.68 11.84
N ARG A 338 7.21 22.44 11.20
CA ARG A 338 7.52 21.20 10.47
C ARG A 338 8.87 20.72 10.98
N SER A 339 8.89 19.53 11.57
CA SER A 339 10.11 18.85 12.01
C SER A 339 11.13 18.80 10.87
N PRO A 340 12.42 19.02 11.13
CA PRO A 340 13.45 18.96 10.10
C PRO A 340 13.61 17.52 9.60
N SER A 341 13.18 17.24 8.36
CA SER A 341 13.45 15.97 7.69
C SER A 341 14.78 16.03 6.94
N PHE A 342 15.73 15.16 7.29
CA PHE A 342 17.00 15.08 6.58
C PHE A 342 16.99 13.90 5.60
N ARG A 343 17.32 14.16 4.33
CA ARG A 343 17.58 13.11 3.34
C ARG A 343 19.09 12.91 3.24
N VAL A 344 19.59 11.80 3.76
CA VAL A 344 20.98 11.42 3.55
C VAL A 344 21.01 10.43 2.37
N SER A 345 21.55 10.87 1.25
CA SER A 345 21.95 9.96 0.16
C SER A 345 23.40 9.56 0.42
N CYS A 346 23.60 8.42 1.09
CA CYS A 346 24.93 7.87 1.25
C CYS A 346 25.36 7.23 -0.08
N ARG A 347 26.39 7.80 -0.72
CA ARG A 347 27.18 7.07 -1.71
C ARG A 347 28.15 6.18 -0.94
N CYS A 348 28.03 4.86 -1.10
CA CYS A 348 29.06 3.94 -0.62
C CYS A 348 30.41 4.32 -1.27
N SER A 349 31.51 4.21 -0.53
CA SER A 349 32.89 4.35 -1.03
C SER A 349 33.64 3.01 -0.89
N GLY A 350 34.78 2.84 -1.57
CA GLY A 350 35.60 1.61 -1.49
C GLY A 350 35.23 0.52 -2.51
N VAL A 351 35.56 -0.75 -2.21
CA VAL A 351 35.33 -1.90 -3.13
C VAL A 351 33.85 -2.05 -3.50
N ILE A 352 32.94 -1.76 -2.56
CA ILE A 352 31.48 -1.76 -2.77
C ILE A 352 31.07 -0.67 -3.79
N ALA A 353 31.73 0.48 -3.81
CA ALA A 353 31.48 1.57 -4.75
C ALA A 353 32.04 1.30 -6.16
N ARG A 354 33.10 0.50 -6.25
CA ARG A 354 33.67 0.04 -7.53
C ARG A 354 32.82 -1.05 -8.17
N SER A 355 32.05 -1.78 -7.38
CA SER A 355 31.15 -2.83 -7.87
C SER A 355 29.72 -2.33 -8.12
N TYR A 356 29.23 -1.29 -7.42
CA TYR A 356 27.83 -0.85 -7.53
C TYR A 356 27.66 0.67 -7.28
N SER A 357 26.97 1.36 -8.20
CA SER A 357 26.68 2.81 -8.14
C SER A 357 25.41 3.16 -7.36
N SER A 358 24.85 2.20 -6.60
CA SER A 358 23.55 2.33 -5.95
C SER A 358 23.61 3.22 -4.72
N GLN A 359 22.82 4.30 -4.76
CA GLN A 359 22.63 5.20 -3.62
C GLN A 359 21.67 4.54 -2.63
N VAL A 360 22.10 4.29 -1.38
CA VAL A 360 21.17 3.87 -0.32
C VAL A 360 20.33 5.10 0.07
N ASN A 361 19.01 4.94 0.13
CA ASN A 361 18.13 5.98 0.64
C ASN A 361 17.96 5.80 2.14
N VAL A 362 18.39 6.79 2.91
CA VAL A 362 18.14 6.88 4.36
C VAL A 362 17.21 8.05 4.62
N TYR A 363 16.12 7.77 5.32
CA TYR A 363 15.14 8.74 5.79
C TYR A 363 15.00 8.62 7.30
N ILE A 364 15.25 9.73 8.00
CA ILE A 364 15.15 9.79 9.44
C ILE A 364 14.37 11.07 9.77
N ASN A 365 13.30 10.90 10.55
CA ASN A 365 12.59 11.98 11.23
C ASN A 365 12.34 11.59 12.68
N ASP A 366 11.59 12.41 13.41
CA ASP A 366 11.28 12.20 14.83
C ASP A 366 10.43 10.95 15.08
N ASP A 367 9.77 10.41 14.05
CA ASP A 367 8.81 9.31 14.17
C ASP A 367 9.32 7.99 13.55
N HIS A 368 10.22 8.07 12.56
CA HIS A 368 10.56 6.94 11.69
C HIS A 368 12.02 6.99 11.21
N CYS A 369 12.67 5.82 11.21
CA CYS A 369 13.90 5.56 10.48
C CYS A 369 13.62 4.53 9.38
N VAL A 370 13.86 4.91 8.13
CA VAL A 370 13.61 4.07 6.95
C VAL A 370 14.87 4.05 6.09
N VAL A 371 15.34 2.85 5.81
CA VAL A 371 16.48 2.59 4.92
C VAL A 371 16.03 1.69 3.79
N GLY A 372 16.43 2.01 2.56
CA GLY A 372 16.15 1.13 1.43
C GLY A 372 16.97 1.40 0.18
N PHE A 373 16.92 0.44 -0.74
CA PHE A 373 17.60 0.52 -2.01
C PHE A 373 16.64 0.98 -3.11
N PRO A 374 16.95 2.03 -3.87
CA PRO A 374 16.15 2.40 -5.03
C PRO A 374 16.21 1.27 -6.06
N LEU A 375 15.04 0.88 -6.57
CA LEU A 375 14.97 -0.14 -7.62
C LEU A 375 15.20 0.44 -9.01
N LEU A 376 14.91 1.73 -9.19
CA LEU A 376 15.04 2.41 -10.47
C LEU A 376 15.96 3.62 -10.36
N LYS A 377 16.75 3.84 -11.42
CA LYS A 377 17.59 5.05 -11.56
C LYS A 377 16.72 6.30 -11.60
N ASN A 378 15.74 6.31 -12.51
CA ASN A 378 14.80 7.40 -12.69
C ASN A 378 13.53 7.17 -11.83
N PRO A 379 12.88 8.23 -11.32
CA PRO A 379 11.57 8.14 -10.69
C PRO A 379 10.51 7.49 -11.60
N LEU A 380 9.55 6.79 -11.00
CA LEU A 380 8.34 6.30 -11.68
C LEU A 380 7.46 7.44 -12.23
N ALA A 381 7.47 8.58 -11.53
CA ALA A 381 6.78 9.80 -11.97
C ALA A 381 7.37 10.38 -13.27
N CYS A 382 8.60 10.01 -13.66
CA CYS A 382 9.18 10.41 -14.93
C CYS A 382 8.72 9.44 -16.03
N ARG A 383 7.68 9.82 -16.75
CA ARG A 383 7.13 9.03 -17.86
C ARG A 383 8.05 9.13 -19.07
N SER A 384 8.42 8.00 -19.67
CA SER A 384 9.23 7.98 -20.89
C SER A 384 8.53 8.63 -22.08
N TYR A 385 7.19 8.65 -22.07
CA TYR A 385 6.34 9.23 -23.11
C TYR A 385 6.04 10.73 -22.92
N MET A 386 6.58 11.38 -21.88
CA MET A 386 6.42 12.83 -21.64
C MET A 386 7.73 13.55 -21.96
N LYS A 387 7.82 14.18 -23.13
CA LYS A 387 9.00 14.92 -23.59
C LYS A 387 9.08 16.32 -22.98
N HIS A 388 7.95 17.00 -22.88
CA HIS A 388 7.77 18.32 -22.29
C HIS A 388 6.98 18.20 -20.99
N ASN A 389 7.55 18.73 -19.91
CA ASN A 389 6.94 18.65 -18.58
C ASN A 389 5.88 19.74 -18.39
N GLY A 390 4.71 19.34 -17.86
CA GLY A 390 3.62 20.23 -17.44
C GLY A 390 3.24 19.94 -16.00
N LEU A 391 1.95 19.75 -15.74
CA LEU A 391 1.48 19.19 -14.48
C LEU A 391 2.20 17.85 -14.21
N ARG A 392 2.58 17.63 -12.95
CA ARG A 392 3.30 16.42 -12.55
C ARG A 392 2.46 15.18 -12.90
N SER A 393 3.05 14.21 -13.60
CA SER A 393 2.33 13.04 -14.13
C SER A 393 1.56 12.24 -13.07
N THR A 394 2.03 12.20 -11.82
CA THR A 394 1.31 11.54 -10.71
C THR A 394 0.00 12.26 -10.37
N VAL A 395 -0.01 13.60 -10.41
CA VAL A 395 -1.20 14.42 -10.18
C VAL A 395 -2.13 14.41 -11.39
N ALA A 396 -1.56 14.48 -12.60
CA ALA A 396 -2.32 14.31 -13.83
C ALA A 396 -3.04 12.95 -13.89
N TRP A 397 -2.35 11.87 -13.48
CA TRP A 397 -2.97 10.56 -13.33
C TRP A 397 -4.04 10.54 -12.24
N ALA A 398 -3.82 11.22 -11.09
CA ALA A 398 -4.81 11.32 -10.03
C ALA A 398 -6.13 11.95 -10.51
N MET A 399 -6.05 13.01 -11.33
CA MET A 399 -7.22 13.65 -11.91
C MET A 399 -8.00 12.69 -12.82
N SER A 400 -7.27 11.93 -13.64
CA SER A 400 -7.86 10.90 -14.51
C SER A 400 -8.47 9.75 -13.70
N SER A 401 -7.76 9.19 -12.72
CA SER A 401 -8.21 8.02 -11.95
C SER A 401 -9.40 8.30 -11.04
N LEU A 402 -9.60 9.56 -10.65
CA LEU A 402 -10.79 10.02 -9.91
C LEU A 402 -12.02 10.22 -10.80
N CYS A 403 -11.85 10.18 -12.13
CA CYS A 403 -12.94 10.14 -13.09
C CYS A 403 -13.24 8.68 -13.45
N PRO A 404 -14.51 8.25 -13.49
CA PRO A 404 -14.84 6.95 -14.06
C PRO A 404 -14.33 6.86 -15.50
N LYS A 405 -13.82 5.69 -15.89
CA LYS A 405 -13.35 5.46 -17.26
C LYS A 405 -14.51 5.72 -18.24
N GLN A 406 -14.21 6.44 -19.31
CA GLN A 406 -15.20 6.83 -20.31
C GLN A 406 -14.97 6.09 -21.63
N ASP A 407 -16.06 5.79 -22.32
CA ASP A 407 -16.07 5.21 -23.67
C ASP A 407 -16.59 6.25 -24.69
N GLY A 408 -15.98 7.44 -24.70
CA GLY A 408 -16.46 8.58 -25.50
C GLY A 408 -15.45 9.73 -25.61
N VAL A 409 -15.95 10.97 -25.66
CA VAL A 409 -15.15 12.20 -25.81
C VAL A 409 -14.71 12.74 -24.46
N VAL A 410 -13.40 12.82 -24.26
CA VAL A 410 -12.77 13.46 -23.10
C VAL A 410 -12.12 14.77 -23.53
N LEU A 411 -12.47 15.87 -22.85
CA LEU A 411 -11.99 17.21 -23.18
C LEU A 411 -11.10 17.76 -22.05
N ASP A 412 -9.97 18.36 -22.42
CA ASP A 412 -9.24 19.30 -21.58
C ASP A 412 -9.22 20.67 -22.29
N PRO A 413 -10.03 21.66 -21.85
CA PRO A 413 -10.19 22.92 -22.55
C PRO A 413 -9.03 23.90 -22.31
N MET A 414 -8.10 23.57 -21.42
CA MET A 414 -6.89 24.36 -21.10
C MET A 414 -5.70 23.41 -20.94
N CYS A 415 -5.42 22.63 -21.99
CA CYS A 415 -4.58 21.44 -21.88
C CYS A 415 -3.10 21.71 -21.67
N GLY A 416 -2.61 22.93 -21.95
CA GLY A 416 -1.19 23.23 -21.94
C GLY A 416 -0.41 22.23 -22.80
N VAL A 417 0.58 21.57 -22.20
CA VAL A 417 1.39 20.51 -22.85
C VAL A 417 0.71 19.13 -22.90
N GLY A 418 -0.57 19.01 -22.53
CA GLY A 418 -1.39 17.80 -22.63
C GLY A 418 -1.18 16.75 -21.54
N ALA A 419 -0.61 17.12 -20.38
CA ALA A 419 -0.21 16.14 -19.35
C ALA A 419 -1.38 15.32 -18.78
N VAL A 420 -2.50 15.97 -18.44
CA VAL A 420 -3.71 15.32 -17.91
C VAL A 420 -4.34 14.42 -18.98
N LEU A 421 -4.50 14.99 -20.18
CA LEU A 421 -5.09 14.31 -21.33
C LEU A 421 -4.30 13.03 -21.71
N LEU A 422 -2.97 13.08 -21.65
CA LEU A 422 -2.11 11.93 -21.96
C LEU A 422 -2.15 10.86 -20.89
N GLU A 423 -2.14 11.19 -19.60
CA GLU A 423 -2.32 10.17 -18.55
C GLU A 423 -3.71 9.50 -18.65
N ALA A 424 -4.76 10.24 -19.04
CA ALA A 424 -6.06 9.66 -19.33
C ALA A 424 -6.05 8.77 -20.59
N ALA A 425 -5.40 9.19 -21.66
CA ALA A 425 -5.25 8.40 -22.89
C ALA A 425 -4.54 7.07 -22.65
N GLN A 426 -3.57 7.02 -21.74
CA GLN A 426 -2.88 5.77 -21.38
C GLN A 426 -3.78 4.78 -20.62
N GLU A 427 -4.89 5.22 -20.02
CA GLU A 427 -5.74 4.40 -19.15
C GLU A 427 -7.12 4.06 -19.75
N TYR A 428 -7.67 4.90 -20.63
CA TYR A 428 -8.99 4.68 -21.23
C TYR A 428 -8.81 4.10 -22.63
N SER A 429 -9.32 2.88 -22.85
CA SER A 429 -9.10 2.14 -24.10
C SER A 429 -10.00 2.62 -25.24
N ASN A 430 -11.24 3.05 -24.97
CA ASN A 430 -12.24 3.37 -25.99
C ASN A 430 -12.69 4.85 -25.96
N ALA A 431 -11.76 5.77 -25.64
CA ALA A 431 -12.03 7.20 -25.64
C ALA A 431 -11.25 7.94 -26.72
N VAL A 432 -11.83 9.05 -27.20
CA VAL A 432 -11.18 10.07 -28.03
C VAL A 432 -10.95 11.30 -27.16
N PHE A 433 -9.79 11.90 -27.31
CA PHE A 433 -9.31 12.98 -26.47
C PHE A 433 -9.17 14.25 -27.28
N LEU A 434 -9.72 15.35 -26.76
CA LEU A 434 -9.57 16.68 -27.35
C LEU A 434 -8.88 17.59 -26.34
N GLY A 435 -7.72 18.13 -26.70
CA GLY A 435 -7.03 19.17 -25.93
C GLY A 435 -7.20 20.52 -26.62
N MET A 436 -7.59 21.54 -25.86
CA MET A 436 -7.62 22.92 -26.34
C MET A 436 -6.72 23.81 -25.51
N ASP A 437 -6.08 24.78 -26.17
CA ASP A 437 -5.38 25.86 -25.50
C ASP A 437 -5.39 27.11 -26.40
N THR A 438 -5.23 28.27 -25.78
CA THR A 438 -5.09 29.55 -26.50
C THR A 438 -3.66 29.80 -26.96
N ASP A 439 -2.67 29.21 -26.26
CA ASP A 439 -1.25 29.36 -26.53
C ASP A 439 -0.75 28.30 -27.50
N GLU A 440 -0.46 28.72 -28.73
CA GLU A 440 0.11 27.87 -29.79
C GLU A 440 1.41 27.18 -29.36
N SER A 441 2.23 27.84 -28.53
CA SER A 441 3.50 27.28 -28.07
C SER A 441 3.31 26.11 -27.12
N GLN A 442 2.21 26.09 -26.36
CA GLN A 442 1.83 24.96 -25.52
C GLN A 442 1.31 23.80 -26.37
N LEU A 443 0.45 24.08 -27.36
CA LEU A 443 -0.06 23.08 -28.29
C LEU A 443 1.04 22.40 -29.11
N GLN A 444 2.06 23.15 -29.53
CA GLN A 444 3.22 22.56 -30.21
C GLN A 444 3.95 21.55 -29.32
N LYS A 445 4.16 21.88 -28.04
CA LYS A 445 4.75 20.95 -27.06
C LYS A 445 3.83 19.77 -26.76
N ALA A 446 2.52 20.00 -26.70
CA ALA A 446 1.53 18.95 -26.54
C ALA A 446 1.56 17.98 -27.73
N ALA A 447 1.66 18.47 -28.96
CA ALA A 447 1.78 17.64 -30.16
C ALA A 447 3.03 16.74 -30.11
N GLU A 448 4.16 17.29 -29.66
CA GLU A 448 5.38 16.49 -29.45
C GLU A 448 5.22 15.42 -28.36
N ASN A 449 4.50 15.71 -27.27
CA ASN A 449 4.17 14.73 -26.25
C ASN A 449 3.22 13.64 -26.77
N VAL A 450 2.17 14.02 -27.52
CA VAL A 450 1.22 13.11 -28.15
C VAL A 450 1.96 12.13 -29.06
N LYS A 451 2.85 12.64 -29.91
CA LYS A 451 3.72 11.83 -30.76
C LYS A 451 4.62 10.89 -29.97
N ALA A 452 5.33 11.40 -28.95
CA ALA A 452 6.20 10.60 -28.10
C ALA A 452 5.46 9.49 -27.31
N SER A 453 4.17 9.68 -27.06
CA SER A 453 3.31 8.71 -26.38
C SER A 453 2.63 7.68 -27.30
N GLY A 454 2.76 7.83 -28.61
CA GLY A 454 2.08 6.99 -29.60
C GLY A 454 0.56 7.19 -29.64
N MET A 455 0.04 8.33 -29.17
CA MET A 455 -1.41 8.59 -29.03
C MET A 455 -2.00 9.47 -30.14
N GLU A 456 -1.28 9.69 -31.24
CA GLU A 456 -1.70 10.55 -32.37
C GLU A 456 -3.06 10.17 -32.98
N GLY A 457 -3.41 8.87 -32.97
CA GLY A 457 -4.69 8.39 -33.50
C GLY A 457 -5.90 8.67 -32.59
N ARG A 458 -5.68 9.08 -31.32
CA ARG A 458 -6.76 9.26 -30.34
C ARG A 458 -6.77 10.63 -29.67
N VAL A 459 -5.67 11.37 -29.72
CA VAL A 459 -5.56 12.71 -29.11
C VAL A 459 -5.49 13.76 -30.20
N GLN A 460 -6.51 14.61 -30.26
CA GLN A 460 -6.60 15.76 -31.15
C GLN A 460 -6.36 17.05 -30.36
N LEU A 461 -5.69 18.01 -30.99
CA LEU A 461 -5.35 19.30 -30.39
C LEU A 461 -5.98 20.42 -31.22
N LEU A 462 -6.57 21.40 -30.55
CA LEU A 462 -7.27 22.51 -31.18
C LEU A 462 -6.93 23.83 -30.50
N LYS A 463 -6.45 24.81 -31.26
CA LYS A 463 -6.28 26.17 -30.75
C LYS A 463 -7.64 26.84 -30.57
N SER A 464 -8.04 27.08 -29.32
CA SER A 464 -9.33 27.70 -29.00
C SER A 464 -9.39 28.17 -27.55
N SER A 465 -10.38 29.01 -27.23
CA SER A 465 -10.60 29.55 -25.90
C SER A 465 -11.61 28.70 -25.11
N ALA A 466 -11.26 28.38 -23.85
CA ALA A 466 -12.18 27.74 -22.92
C ALA A 466 -13.41 28.62 -22.57
N MET A 467 -13.37 29.92 -22.87
CA MET A 467 -14.51 30.85 -22.69
C MET A 467 -15.59 30.69 -23.77
N ALA A 468 -15.30 29.98 -24.86
CA ALA A 468 -16.22 29.73 -25.95
C ALA A 468 -15.84 28.40 -26.64
N ILE A 469 -16.23 27.29 -26.03
CA ILE A 469 -15.83 25.95 -26.50
C ILE A 469 -16.58 25.65 -27.81
N PRO A 470 -15.90 25.36 -28.93
CA PRO A 470 -16.50 25.21 -30.26
C PRO A 470 -17.13 23.82 -30.44
N LEU A 471 -17.84 23.33 -29.43
CA LEU A 471 -18.57 22.07 -29.41
C LEU A 471 -20.04 22.31 -29.07
N GLY A 472 -20.90 21.39 -29.52
CA GLY A 472 -22.33 21.40 -29.23
C GLY A 472 -22.63 21.20 -27.74
N ASN A 473 -23.89 21.43 -27.36
CA ASN A 473 -24.34 21.19 -25.99
C ASN A 473 -24.38 19.68 -25.71
N GLY A 474 -23.85 19.26 -24.56
CA GLY A 474 -23.91 17.86 -24.13
C GLY A 474 -23.17 16.86 -25.03
N THR A 475 -22.13 17.28 -25.75
CA THR A 475 -21.36 16.41 -26.65
C THR A 475 -20.13 15.77 -26.01
N VAL A 476 -19.78 16.17 -24.78
CA VAL A 476 -18.58 15.70 -24.06
C VAL A 476 -18.97 14.78 -22.91
N ASP A 477 -18.27 13.65 -22.79
CA ASP A 477 -18.50 12.62 -21.76
C ASP A 477 -17.79 12.95 -20.44
N ALA A 478 -16.55 13.44 -20.53
CA ALA A 478 -15.82 13.94 -19.37
C ALA A 478 -14.93 15.13 -19.70
N LEU A 479 -14.76 16.00 -18.72
CA LEU A 479 -13.86 17.14 -18.73
C LEU A 479 -12.81 16.96 -17.65
N LEU A 480 -11.53 17.00 -18.02
CA LEU A 480 -10.40 16.96 -17.07
C LEU A 480 -9.58 18.22 -17.29
N CYS A 481 -9.43 19.09 -16.28
CA CYS A 481 -8.79 20.39 -16.50
C CYS A 481 -7.95 20.87 -15.32
N ASP A 482 -6.69 21.23 -15.60
CA ASP A 482 -5.82 21.95 -14.68
C ASP A 482 -6.02 23.47 -14.86
N VAL A 483 -6.83 24.08 -13.98
CA VAL A 483 -7.19 25.49 -14.14
C VAL A 483 -6.00 26.37 -13.74
N PRO A 484 -5.55 27.31 -14.60
CA PRO A 484 -4.33 28.07 -14.33
C PRO A 484 -4.42 28.86 -13.01
N PHE A 485 -3.41 28.74 -12.15
CA PHE A 485 -3.39 29.39 -10.84
C PHE A 485 -3.02 30.88 -10.85
N GLY A 486 -3.09 31.57 -11.98
CA GLY A 486 -2.83 33.01 -12.09
C GLY A 486 -1.41 33.48 -11.71
N ARG A 487 -0.46 32.58 -11.39
CA ARG A 487 0.91 32.95 -10.94
C ARG A 487 2.00 32.85 -12.02
N LYS A 488 1.81 32.04 -13.06
CA LYS A 488 2.78 31.87 -14.17
C LYS A 488 2.23 32.23 -15.55
N PHE A 489 0.91 32.23 -15.69
CA PHE A 489 0.20 32.57 -16.93
C PHE A 489 -0.92 33.53 -16.55
N CYS A 490 -0.61 34.83 -16.56
CA CYS A 490 -1.60 35.87 -16.34
C CYS A 490 -2.39 36.04 -17.64
N CYS A 491 -3.54 35.40 -17.78
CA CYS A 491 -4.58 35.97 -18.62
C CYS A 491 -4.96 37.32 -17.99
N GLY A 492 -5.05 38.40 -18.77
CA GLY A 492 -5.25 39.77 -18.27
C GLY A 492 -6.59 40.07 -17.55
N SER A 493 -7.29 39.04 -17.09
CA SER A 493 -8.52 39.11 -16.30
C SER A 493 -8.35 38.34 -14.99
N ASP A 494 -8.93 38.85 -13.90
CA ASP A 494 -8.95 38.16 -12.61
C ASP A 494 -9.61 36.78 -12.77
N MET A 495 -8.87 35.69 -12.55
CA MET A 495 -9.39 34.32 -12.67
C MET A 495 -10.64 34.11 -11.79
N SER A 496 -10.81 34.93 -10.74
CA SER A 496 -12.00 34.95 -9.90
C SER A 496 -13.27 35.32 -10.66
N SER A 497 -13.21 36.25 -11.61
CA SER A 497 -14.35 36.65 -12.44
C SER A 497 -14.51 35.77 -13.68
N ALA A 498 -13.42 35.17 -14.15
CA ALA A 498 -13.38 34.28 -15.30
C ALA A 498 -13.92 32.87 -14.99
N LEU A 499 -13.69 32.38 -13.76
CA LEU A 499 -14.07 31.02 -13.35
C LEU A 499 -15.58 30.71 -13.53
N PRO A 500 -16.54 31.55 -13.12
CA PRO A 500 -17.96 31.28 -13.36
C PRO A 500 -18.32 31.13 -14.84
N LEU A 501 -17.69 31.90 -15.73
CA LEU A 501 -17.91 31.82 -17.18
C LEU A 501 -17.33 30.54 -17.78
N LEU A 502 -16.11 30.17 -17.37
CA LEU A 502 -15.48 28.90 -17.76
C LEU A 502 -16.34 27.71 -17.35
N LEU A 503 -16.83 27.71 -16.12
CA LEU A 503 -17.66 26.63 -15.60
C LEU A 503 -18.98 26.50 -16.35
N ARG A 504 -19.59 27.61 -16.75
CA ARG A 504 -20.80 27.61 -17.57
C ARG A 504 -20.55 26.97 -18.94
N GLU A 505 -19.43 27.27 -19.59
CA GLU A 505 -19.07 26.65 -20.87
C GLU A 505 -18.75 25.16 -20.72
N MET A 506 -17.99 24.79 -19.68
CA MET A 506 -17.70 23.39 -19.33
C MET A 506 -18.99 22.63 -19.06
N GLU A 507 -19.91 23.19 -18.26
CA GLU A 507 -21.22 22.61 -17.98
C GLU A 507 -22.04 22.47 -19.26
N ARG A 508 -22.06 23.47 -20.14
CA ARG A 508 -22.83 23.45 -21.40
C ARG A 508 -22.44 22.28 -22.30
N VAL A 509 -21.14 22.05 -22.52
CA VAL A 509 -20.66 20.99 -23.42
C VAL A 509 -20.70 19.60 -22.78
N LEU A 510 -20.69 19.51 -21.45
CA LEU A 510 -20.79 18.25 -20.73
C LEU A 510 -22.19 17.65 -20.84
N ARG A 511 -22.29 16.36 -21.17
CA ARG A 511 -23.59 15.64 -21.20
C ARG A 511 -24.14 15.40 -19.79
N VAL A 512 -25.44 15.16 -19.68
CA VAL A 512 -26.03 14.65 -18.44
C VAL A 512 -25.42 13.27 -18.12
N GLY A 513 -25.06 13.05 -16.86
CA GLY A 513 -24.26 11.92 -16.40
C GLY A 513 -22.77 12.02 -16.73
N GLY A 514 -22.33 13.10 -17.40
CA GLY A 514 -20.93 13.37 -17.68
C GLY A 514 -20.17 13.86 -16.45
N HIS A 515 -18.85 13.69 -16.45
CA HIS A 515 -18.00 13.95 -15.30
C HIS A 515 -17.08 15.15 -15.52
N LEU A 516 -17.00 16.05 -14.54
CA LEU A 516 -16.10 17.20 -14.56
C LEU A 516 -15.07 17.05 -13.45
N VAL A 517 -13.78 17.02 -13.79
CA VAL A 517 -12.67 17.00 -12.85
C VAL A 517 -11.81 18.24 -13.02
N LEU A 518 -11.66 19.00 -11.94
CA LEU A 518 -10.93 20.27 -11.93
C LEU A 518 -9.83 20.25 -10.87
N LEU A 519 -8.62 20.65 -11.25
CA LEU A 519 -7.58 21.00 -10.29
C LEU A 519 -7.64 22.51 -10.03
N LEU A 520 -7.89 22.89 -8.78
CA LEU A 520 -8.09 24.28 -8.34
C LEU A 520 -7.13 24.63 -7.20
N SER A 521 -6.64 25.86 -7.19
CA SER A 521 -5.92 26.40 -6.02
C SER A 521 -6.87 26.52 -4.81
N LEU A 522 -6.31 26.72 -3.61
CA LEU A 522 -7.11 26.99 -2.40
C LEU A 522 -8.09 28.16 -2.59
N GLN A 523 -7.66 29.24 -3.24
CA GLN A 523 -8.48 30.43 -3.47
C GLN A 523 -9.63 30.14 -4.45
N LEU A 524 -9.34 29.53 -5.60
CA LEU A 524 -10.36 29.18 -6.60
C LEU A 524 -11.33 28.12 -6.07
N SER A 525 -10.84 27.15 -5.29
CA SER A 525 -11.66 26.14 -4.59
C SER A 525 -12.68 26.78 -3.64
N ALA A 526 -12.29 27.85 -2.92
CA ALA A 526 -13.20 28.57 -2.04
C ALA A 526 -14.26 29.38 -2.80
N GLN A 527 -13.91 29.95 -3.95
CA GLN A 527 -14.85 30.66 -4.83
C GLN A 527 -15.82 29.70 -5.51
N MET A 528 -15.34 28.55 -5.99
CA MET A 528 -16.13 27.50 -6.62
C MET A 528 -17.33 27.07 -5.76
N ARG A 529 -17.11 26.91 -4.44
CA ARG A 529 -18.17 26.57 -3.49
C ARG A 529 -19.30 27.62 -3.43
N LYS A 530 -19.01 28.90 -3.71
CA LYS A 530 -20.00 29.97 -3.76
C LYS A 530 -20.82 29.94 -5.06
N VAL A 531 -20.22 29.50 -6.16
CA VAL A 531 -20.83 29.48 -7.50
C VAL A 531 -21.79 28.29 -7.68
N ILE A 532 -21.42 27.11 -7.16
CA ILE A 532 -22.23 25.88 -7.33
C ILE A 532 -23.36 25.74 -6.31
N CYS A 533 -23.33 26.49 -5.20
CA CYS A 533 -24.33 26.55 -4.11
C CYS A 533 -25.15 25.26 -3.88
N THR A 534 -24.68 24.45 -2.92
CA THR A 534 -25.35 23.25 -2.38
C THR A 534 -26.80 23.53 -1.93
N GLN A 535 -27.77 22.81 -2.50
CA GLN A 535 -29.17 22.73 -2.03
C GLN A 535 -29.32 22.02 -0.65
N LYS A 536 -28.56 22.38 0.38
CA LYS A 536 -28.59 21.66 1.67
C LYS A 536 -28.63 22.49 2.95
N GLN A 537 -29.07 23.75 2.90
CA GLN A 537 -29.26 24.56 4.12
C GLN A 537 -30.54 25.40 4.11
N GLU A 538 -31.71 24.78 3.98
CA GLU A 538 -32.99 25.34 4.48
C GLU A 538 -33.90 24.20 4.95
N GLN A 539 -33.48 23.45 5.98
CA GLN A 539 -34.39 22.59 6.77
C GLN A 539 -33.77 22.18 8.12
N THR A 540 -33.03 23.07 8.77
CA THR A 540 -32.71 22.96 10.21
C THR A 540 -32.48 24.36 10.76
N SER A 541 -33.53 25.18 10.76
CA SER A 541 -33.56 26.44 11.51
C SER A 541 -34.95 26.66 12.10
N GLU A 542 -35.47 25.63 12.77
CA GLU A 542 -36.41 25.81 13.87
C GLU A 542 -35.93 24.93 15.03
N SER A 543 -35.79 25.55 16.20
CA SER A 543 -35.27 25.02 17.47
C SER A 543 -33.74 25.04 17.67
N LEU A 544 -33.22 26.22 18.02
CA LEU A 544 -32.67 26.47 19.37
C LEU A 544 -32.41 27.98 19.48
N GLY A 545 -33.28 28.68 20.22
CA GLY A 545 -33.03 30.05 20.61
C GLY A 545 -31.95 30.12 21.70
N LYS A 546 -30.99 31.03 21.54
CA LYS A 546 -30.69 32.14 22.47
C LYS A 546 -29.29 32.71 22.21
N ASN A 547 -29.29 34.03 22.01
CA ASN A 547 -28.33 35.03 22.48
C ASN A 547 -26.83 34.77 22.32
N ILE A 548 -26.17 35.58 21.49
CA ILE A 548 -25.04 36.44 21.88
C ILE A 548 -24.97 37.61 20.88
N GLU A 549 -24.81 38.81 21.43
CA GLU A 549 -24.88 40.12 20.80
C GLU A 549 -23.76 40.36 19.76
N LEU A 550 -24.14 40.95 18.61
CA LEU A 550 -23.22 41.69 17.76
C LEU A 550 -23.13 43.14 18.26
N SER A 551 -21.93 43.60 18.60
CA SER A 551 -21.61 45.03 18.71
C SER A 551 -20.89 45.52 17.45
N ASN A 552 -21.64 46.25 16.63
CA ASN A 552 -21.30 47.45 15.86
C ASN A 552 -19.88 47.61 15.28
N ALA A 553 -19.80 47.59 13.94
CA ALA A 553 -19.06 48.59 13.17
C ALA A 553 -19.61 48.66 11.73
N SER A 554 -20.60 49.53 11.52
CA SER A 554 -21.02 49.99 10.20
C SER A 554 -20.20 51.19 9.77
N ASN A 555 -20.07 51.33 8.44
CA ASN A 555 -19.74 52.55 7.68
C ASN A 555 -18.25 52.82 7.44
N THR A 556 -17.75 52.45 6.26
CA THR A 556 -17.63 53.37 5.11
C THR A 556 -16.99 52.65 3.92
N LEU A 557 -17.70 52.57 2.79
CA LEU A 557 -17.19 52.91 1.45
C LEU A 557 -18.30 52.68 0.41
N LYS A 558 -18.54 53.74 -0.35
CA LYS A 558 -19.64 53.95 -1.28
C LYS A 558 -19.53 53.06 -2.52
N GLU A 559 -20.72 52.71 -2.99
CA GLU A 559 -21.14 52.25 -4.31
C GLU A 559 -20.15 52.47 -5.46
N CYS A 560 -19.78 51.37 -6.11
CA CYS A 560 -19.58 51.32 -7.56
C CYS A 560 -20.49 50.20 -8.06
N SER A 561 -21.59 50.60 -8.72
CA SER A 561 -22.70 49.76 -9.14
C SER A 561 -22.44 49.12 -10.50
N GLU A 562 -22.05 47.85 -10.52
CA GLU A 562 -22.46 46.90 -11.54
C GLU A 562 -22.87 45.61 -10.84
N THR A 563 -24.18 45.40 -10.69
CA THR A 563 -24.77 44.19 -10.09
C THR A 563 -24.51 42.98 -10.99
N PHE A 564 -23.38 42.29 -10.79
CA PHE A 564 -23.18 40.93 -11.27
C PHE A 564 -24.17 40.01 -10.53
N LYS A 565 -25.24 39.58 -11.20
CA LYS A 565 -26.05 38.45 -10.70
C LYS A 565 -25.13 37.23 -10.60
N PRO A 566 -25.06 36.53 -9.45
CA PRO A 566 -24.24 35.34 -9.33
C PRO A 566 -24.76 34.29 -10.32
N ILE A 567 -23.90 33.85 -11.24
CA ILE A 567 -24.19 32.74 -12.16
C ILE A 567 -24.24 31.47 -11.30
N LEU A 568 -25.44 30.98 -11.02
CA LEU A 568 -25.63 29.75 -10.24
C LEU A 568 -25.62 28.56 -11.20
N ILE A 569 -24.71 27.60 -10.97
CA ILE A 569 -24.67 26.35 -11.74
C ILE A 569 -25.29 25.25 -10.89
N SER A 570 -26.58 24.97 -11.11
CA SER A 570 -27.34 24.01 -10.31
C SER A 570 -27.24 22.56 -10.79
N SER A 571 -26.74 22.33 -12.01
CA SER A 571 -26.67 21.00 -12.61
C SER A 571 -25.41 20.22 -12.24
N LEU A 572 -24.40 20.83 -11.60
CA LEU A 572 -23.16 20.15 -11.24
C LEU A 572 -23.19 19.72 -9.78
N GLN A 573 -23.29 18.41 -9.55
CA GLN A 573 -23.28 17.84 -8.20
C GLN A 573 -21.87 17.36 -7.84
N ILE A 574 -21.35 17.85 -6.71
CA ILE A 574 -20.05 17.43 -6.20
C ILE A 574 -20.06 15.95 -5.79
N GLN A 575 -19.06 15.21 -6.23
CA GLN A 575 -18.85 13.79 -5.91
C GLN A 575 -17.72 13.62 -4.90
N ARG A 576 -16.58 14.27 -5.14
CA ARG A 576 -15.38 14.12 -4.32
C ARG A 576 -14.52 15.38 -4.37
N THR A 577 -13.83 15.66 -3.27
CA THR A 577 -12.75 16.64 -3.20
C THR A 577 -11.52 15.94 -2.63
N HIS A 578 -10.39 16.04 -3.33
CA HIS A 578 -9.14 15.41 -2.94
C HIS A 578 -8.03 16.46 -2.85
N LYS A 579 -7.36 16.56 -1.70
CA LYS A 579 -6.29 17.55 -1.49
C LYS A 579 -4.96 16.99 -2.00
N VAL A 580 -4.23 17.78 -2.77
CA VAL A 580 -2.89 17.42 -3.28
C VAL A 580 -1.92 18.58 -3.13
N SER A 581 -0.63 18.29 -2.92
CA SER A 581 0.43 19.28 -2.96
C SER A 581 1.12 19.29 -4.31
N LEU A 582 1.31 20.49 -4.87
CA LEU A 582 2.05 20.74 -6.09
C LEU A 582 3.51 21.17 -5.80
N GLY A 583 4.00 20.89 -4.59
CA GLY A 583 5.33 21.25 -4.12
C GLY A 583 5.32 22.53 -3.28
N SER A 584 5.17 23.68 -3.93
CA SER A 584 5.15 25.00 -3.25
C SER A 584 3.75 25.48 -2.87
N THR A 585 2.70 24.85 -3.41
CA THR A 585 1.31 25.23 -3.19
C THR A 585 0.45 23.99 -3.02
N ASP A 586 -0.61 24.13 -2.22
CA ASP A 586 -1.65 23.11 -2.12
C ASP A 586 -2.76 23.40 -3.15
N ALA A 587 -3.39 22.33 -3.63
CA ALA A 587 -4.50 22.37 -4.57
C ALA A 587 -5.54 21.30 -4.21
N PHE A 588 -6.71 21.40 -4.83
CA PHE A 588 -7.80 20.44 -4.70
C PHE A 588 -8.21 19.93 -6.07
N ILE A 589 -8.29 18.60 -6.19
CA ILE A 589 -8.97 17.93 -7.30
C ILE A 589 -10.44 17.80 -6.90
N HIS A 590 -11.33 18.45 -7.64
CA HIS A 590 -12.77 18.35 -7.46
C HIS A 590 -13.39 17.54 -8.57
N THR A 591 -14.20 16.55 -8.22
CA THR A 591 -14.98 15.74 -9.17
C THR A 591 -16.45 16.09 -9.03
N TYR A 592 -17.11 16.37 -10.14
CA TYR A 592 -18.54 16.63 -10.25
C TYR A 592 -19.18 15.70 -11.28
N ILE A 593 -20.47 15.45 -11.13
CA ILE A 593 -21.32 14.84 -12.15
C ILE A 593 -22.37 15.85 -12.58
N LYS A 594 -22.66 15.92 -13.88
CA LYS A 594 -23.77 16.73 -14.38
C LYS A 594 -25.08 15.96 -14.22
N ILE A 595 -26.00 16.50 -13.43
CA ILE A 595 -27.36 15.98 -13.28
C ILE A 595 -28.33 16.76 -14.19
N GLN A 596 -29.46 16.16 -14.48
CA GLN A 596 -30.52 16.85 -15.20
C GLN A 596 -31.11 17.92 -14.27
N THR A 597 -31.17 19.16 -14.74
CA THR A 597 -31.89 20.21 -14.01
C THR A 597 -33.38 19.84 -13.99
N PRO A 598 -34.04 19.87 -12.81
CA PRO A 598 -35.47 19.67 -12.76
C PRO A 598 -36.12 20.77 -13.59
N THR A 599 -36.80 20.38 -14.67
CA THR A 599 -37.71 21.29 -15.37
C THR A 599 -38.77 21.70 -14.36
N CYS A 600 -38.85 22.99 -14.04
CA CYS A 600 -40.05 23.53 -13.42
C CYS A 600 -41.20 23.13 -14.35
N ASN A 601 -42.05 22.20 -13.90
CA ASN A 601 -43.31 21.97 -14.60
C ASN A 601 -44.04 23.31 -14.59
N ASP A 602 -44.24 23.88 -15.77
CA ASP A 602 -45.24 24.91 -15.98
C ASP A 602 -46.58 24.35 -15.49
N GLN A 603 -46.95 24.70 -14.26
CA GLN A 603 -48.32 24.63 -13.80
C GLN A 603 -49.10 25.70 -14.57
N SER A 604 -49.47 25.36 -15.79
CA SER A 604 -50.55 25.99 -16.53
C SER A 604 -51.49 24.90 -17.05
N ALA A 605 -52.42 24.51 -16.18
CA ALA A 605 -53.73 23.97 -16.51
C ALA A 605 -54.61 24.01 -15.26
#